data_AF-I4VS84-F1
#
_entry.id   AF-I4VS84-F1
#
_cell.length_a   1.000
_cell.length_b   1.000
_cell.length_c   1.000
_cell.angle_alpha   90.00
_cell.angle_beta   90.00
_cell.angle_gamma   90.00
#
_symmetry.space_group_name_H-M   'P 1'
#
loop_
_entity.id
_entity.type
_entity.pdbx_description
1 polymer ?
#
loop_
_entity_poly.entity_id
_entity_poly.type
_entity_poly.pdbx_seq_one_letter_code
_entity_poly.pdbx_strand_id
1 'polypeptide(L)'
;TGTLLLTGANTYTGGTVVEAGTLAGDTASLRGAIADNATLSIAQASDSSFDGTLSGHGTLLKSGAGTLTVNGTNPFAGTTTVQAGSLVVGDDSHASATLGGTVTVTAGATLGGIG
;
A
#
# COMPACT_ATOMS: atom_id res chain seq x y z
N THR A 1 -15.39 -14.50 -1.04
CA THR A 1 -14.22 -14.40 -0.15
C THR A 1 -14.50 -13.36 0.91
N GLY A 2 -13.86 -13.46 2.09
CA GLY A 2 -14.09 -12.54 3.20
C GLY A 2 -13.14 -11.34 3.20
N THR A 3 -13.52 -10.28 3.91
CA THR A 3 -12.68 -9.11 4.18
C THR A 3 -12.32 -9.09 5.66
N LEU A 4 -11.03 -9.03 5.97
CA LEU A 4 -10.52 -8.70 7.29
C LEU A 4 -10.19 -7.20 7.30
N LEU A 5 -10.97 -6.42 8.02
CA LEU A 5 -10.72 -4.99 8.23
C LEU A 5 -10.01 -4.79 9.57
N LEU A 6 -8.83 -4.18 9.53
CA LEU A 6 -8.09 -3.74 10.71
C LEU A 6 -8.34 -2.23 10.91
N THR A 7 -9.02 -1.87 12.01
CA THR A 7 -9.43 -0.48 12.29
C THR A 7 -8.58 0.22 13.35
N GLY A 8 -7.62 -0.49 13.96
CA GLY A 8 -6.78 0.02 15.03
C GLY A 8 -5.29 -0.10 14.72
N ALA A 9 -4.49 0.71 15.41
CA ALA A 9 -3.03 0.62 15.31
C ALA A 9 -2.53 -0.73 15.84
N ASN A 10 -1.75 -1.45 15.05
CA ASN A 10 -1.25 -2.77 15.43
C ASN A 10 0.22 -2.75 15.82
N THR A 11 0.63 -3.23 16.99
CA THR A 11 2.05 -3.17 17.42
C THR A 11 2.85 -4.44 17.13
N TYR A 12 2.38 -5.32 16.23
CA TYR A 12 3.14 -6.51 15.87
C TYR A 12 4.43 -6.13 15.10
N THR A 13 5.49 -6.90 15.32
CA THR A 13 6.79 -6.70 14.67
C THR A 13 7.09 -7.73 13.58
N GLY A 14 6.23 -8.75 13.44
CA GLY A 14 6.32 -9.76 12.39
C GLY A 14 5.79 -9.27 11.03
N GLY A 15 5.93 -10.12 10.02
CA GLY A 15 5.32 -9.90 8.70
C GLY A 15 3.87 -10.36 8.63
N THR A 16 3.17 -9.92 7.59
CA THR A 16 1.81 -10.34 7.25
C THR A 16 1.82 -11.04 5.89
N VAL A 17 1.09 -12.15 5.77
CA VAL A 17 0.90 -12.85 4.49
C VAL A 17 -0.59 -12.88 4.19
N VAL A 18 -0.97 -12.34 3.03
CA VAL A 18 -2.35 -12.33 2.54
C VAL A 18 -2.47 -13.39 1.44
N GLU A 19 -2.82 -14.62 1.81
CA GLU A 19 -2.96 -15.74 0.87
C GLU A 19 -4.29 -15.73 0.11
N ALA A 20 -5.36 -15.20 0.71
CA ALA A 20 -6.69 -15.17 0.12
C ALA A 20 -7.57 -14.07 0.71
N GLY A 21 -8.60 -13.68 -0.04
CA GLY A 21 -9.55 -12.66 0.38
C GLY A 21 -8.98 -11.26 0.36
N THR A 22 -9.49 -10.39 1.23
CA THR A 22 -9.06 -9.00 1.31
C THR A 22 -8.60 -8.66 2.71
N LEU A 23 -7.37 -8.18 2.83
CA LEU A 23 -6.89 -7.47 4.02
C LEU A 23 -7.09 -5.98 3.79
N ALA A 24 -7.84 -5.31 4.66
CA ALA A 24 -8.16 -3.89 4.56
C ALA A 24 -7.70 -3.13 5.81
N GLY A 25 -7.25 -1.89 5.62
CA GLY A 25 -6.81 -1.00 6.68
C GLY A 25 -6.21 0.28 6.12
N ASP A 26 -5.36 0.92 6.92
CA ASP A 26 -4.59 2.13 6.63
C ASP A 26 -3.14 1.93 7.11
N THR A 27 -2.26 2.93 6.97
CA THR A 27 -0.87 2.82 7.44
C THR A 27 -0.73 2.69 8.96
N ALA A 28 -1.75 3.06 9.73
CA ALA A 28 -1.75 2.85 11.18
C ALA A 28 -1.95 1.37 11.51
N SER A 29 -2.80 0.66 10.78
CA SER A 29 -3.11 -0.75 11.02
C SER A 29 -2.22 -1.71 10.22
N LEU A 30 -1.85 -1.35 9.00
CA LEU A 30 -1.05 -2.17 8.07
C LEU A 30 0.41 -1.70 8.08
N ARG A 31 1.27 -2.50 8.70
CA ARG A 31 2.69 -2.16 8.87
C ARG A 31 3.61 -3.37 8.75
N GLY A 32 4.91 -3.10 8.62
CA GLY A 32 5.95 -4.12 8.46
C GLY A 32 5.96 -4.75 7.08
N ALA A 33 6.59 -5.92 6.96
CA ALA A 33 6.61 -6.66 5.71
C ALA A 33 5.21 -7.26 5.42
N ILE A 34 4.68 -7.00 4.23
CA ILE A 34 3.42 -7.58 3.75
C ILE A 34 3.68 -8.32 2.43
N ALA A 35 3.43 -9.63 2.43
CA ALA A 35 3.36 -10.43 1.22
C ALA A 35 1.89 -10.54 0.80
N ASP A 36 1.50 -9.79 -0.23
CA ASP A 36 0.14 -9.82 -0.78
C ASP A 36 0.06 -10.74 -2.00
N ASN A 37 -0.61 -11.88 -1.81
CA ASN A 37 -0.93 -12.85 -2.86
C ASN A 37 -2.42 -12.81 -3.24
N ALA A 38 -3.21 -11.86 -2.69
CA ALA A 38 -4.63 -11.73 -2.96
C ALA A 38 -5.05 -10.27 -3.13
N THR A 39 -5.61 -9.62 -2.10
CA THR A 39 -5.98 -8.21 -2.16
C THR A 39 -5.62 -7.50 -0.86
N LEU A 40 -4.80 -6.46 -0.99
CA LEU A 40 -4.49 -5.50 0.06
C LEU A 40 -5.19 -4.17 -0.24
N SER A 41 -6.08 -3.72 0.63
CA SER A 41 -6.80 -2.46 0.50
C SER A 41 -6.33 -1.45 1.55
N ILE A 42 -5.65 -0.39 1.10
CA ILE A 42 -5.18 0.70 1.95
C ILE A 42 -6.09 1.93 1.73
N ALA A 43 -6.98 2.17 2.68
CA ALA A 43 -7.91 3.29 2.70
C ALA A 43 -7.33 4.44 3.55
N GLN A 44 -6.50 5.26 2.93
CA GLN A 44 -5.77 6.32 3.63
C GLN A 44 -6.56 7.64 3.62
N ALA A 45 -7.08 8.05 4.78
CA ALA A 45 -7.90 9.27 4.90
C ALA A 45 -7.05 10.56 4.93
N SER A 46 -5.89 10.52 5.58
CA SER A 46 -4.95 11.63 5.74
C SER A 46 -3.54 11.19 5.35
N ASP A 47 -2.70 12.13 4.91
CA ASP A 47 -1.35 11.82 4.44
C ASP A 47 -0.54 10.99 5.45
N SER A 48 0.08 9.90 4.98
CA SER A 48 0.93 9.03 5.79
C SER A 48 1.84 8.17 4.92
N SER A 49 2.92 7.67 5.53
CA SER A 49 3.84 6.73 4.90
C SER A 49 3.58 5.28 5.29
N PHE A 50 3.84 4.37 4.35
CA PHE A 50 4.07 2.95 4.58
C PHE A 50 5.57 2.69 4.43
N ASP A 51 6.25 2.46 5.55
CA ASP A 51 7.70 2.21 5.61
C ASP A 51 8.05 0.71 5.65
N GLY A 52 7.05 -0.13 5.42
CA GLY A 52 7.21 -1.58 5.32
C GLY A 52 7.73 -2.02 3.94
N THR A 53 7.80 -3.34 3.75
CA THR A 53 8.09 -3.93 2.44
C THR A 53 6.85 -4.62 1.90
N LEU A 54 6.35 -4.18 0.75
CA LEU A 54 5.29 -4.84 0.01
C LEU A 54 5.87 -5.77 -1.06
N SER A 55 5.43 -7.02 -1.07
CA SER A 55 5.84 -8.05 -2.02
C SER A 55 4.66 -8.93 -2.44
N GLY A 56 4.86 -9.78 -3.43
CA GLY A 56 3.82 -10.72 -3.91
C GLY A 56 3.19 -10.29 -5.24
N HIS A 57 2.15 -11.02 -5.64
CA HIS A 57 1.51 -10.91 -6.97
C HIS A 57 0.04 -10.49 -6.90
N GLY A 58 -0.43 -10.08 -5.72
CA GLY A 58 -1.81 -9.70 -5.47
C GLY A 58 -2.20 -8.35 -6.06
N THR A 59 -3.17 -7.71 -5.42
CA THR A 59 -3.71 -6.43 -5.84
C THR A 59 -3.69 -5.44 -4.68
N LEU A 60 -2.95 -4.35 -4.85
CA LEU A 60 -3.00 -3.20 -3.96
C LEU A 60 -4.10 -2.23 -4.43
N LEU A 61 -5.07 -1.95 -3.55
CA LEU A 61 -6.10 -0.93 -3.75
C LEU A 61 -5.79 0.26 -2.83
N LYS A 62 -5.40 1.40 -3.42
CA LYS A 62 -5.27 2.66 -2.69
C LYS A 62 -6.57 3.45 -2.81
N SER A 63 -7.20 3.74 -1.68
CA SER A 63 -8.39 4.59 -1.58
C SER A 63 -8.22 5.64 -0.47
N GLY A 64 -9.25 6.45 -0.24
CA GLY A 64 -9.20 7.58 0.69
C GLY A 64 -8.50 8.82 0.11
N ALA A 65 -8.83 9.99 0.65
CA ALA A 65 -8.41 11.28 0.10
C ALA A 65 -6.93 11.61 0.33
N GLY A 66 -6.30 11.00 1.34
CA GLY A 66 -4.92 11.27 1.71
C GLY A 66 -3.90 10.68 0.73
N THR A 67 -2.68 11.15 0.87
CA THR A 67 -1.49 10.64 0.22
C THR A 67 -0.99 9.40 0.96
N LEU A 68 -0.85 8.29 0.25
CA LEU A 68 -0.07 7.15 0.71
C LEU A 68 1.33 7.27 0.11
N THR A 69 2.32 7.53 0.94
CA THR A 69 3.73 7.48 0.55
C THR A 69 4.26 6.07 0.80
N VAL A 70 4.62 5.34 -0.26
CA VAL A 70 5.23 4.03 -0.15
C VAL A 70 6.74 4.22 -0.18
N ASN A 71 7.36 4.02 0.97
CA ASN A 71 8.80 4.10 1.14
C ASN A 71 9.44 2.73 0.94
N GLY A 72 10.77 2.72 0.78
CA GLY A 72 11.56 1.50 0.64
C GLY A 72 11.46 0.81 -0.73
N THR A 73 12.13 -0.33 -0.84
CA THR A 73 12.18 -1.15 -2.05
C THR A 73 11.10 -2.23 -1.96
N ASN A 74 10.06 -2.11 -2.78
CA ASN A 74 8.91 -3.01 -2.75
C ASN A 74 8.95 -3.94 -3.96
N PRO A 75 9.40 -5.21 -3.81
CA PRO A 75 9.40 -6.22 -4.88
C PRO A 75 7.98 -6.77 -5.13
N PHE A 76 7.02 -5.86 -5.23
CA PHE A 76 5.64 -6.16 -5.59
C PHE A 76 5.56 -6.39 -7.09
N ALA A 77 5.07 -7.56 -7.50
CA ALA A 77 4.90 -7.95 -8.90
C ALA A 77 3.41 -7.98 -9.31
N GLY A 78 2.53 -7.57 -8.40
CA GLY A 78 1.09 -7.50 -8.61
C GLY A 78 0.63 -6.25 -9.35
N THR A 79 -0.63 -5.87 -9.12
CA THR A 79 -1.22 -4.66 -9.68
C THR A 79 -1.57 -3.68 -8.58
N THR A 80 -1.37 -2.39 -8.83
CA THR A 80 -1.79 -1.31 -7.94
C THR A 80 -2.89 -0.50 -8.63
N THR A 81 -4.03 -0.32 -7.97
CA THR A 81 -5.10 0.57 -8.43
C THR A 81 -5.24 1.73 -7.45
N VAL A 82 -5.03 2.95 -7.95
CA VAL A 82 -5.24 4.19 -7.19
C VAL A 82 -6.65 4.71 -7.49
N GLN A 83 -7.56 4.45 -6.56
CA GLN A 83 -9.00 4.77 -6.67
C GLN A 83 -9.32 6.21 -6.20
N ALA A 84 -8.54 6.75 -5.26
CA ALA A 84 -8.70 8.10 -4.74
C ALA A 84 -7.42 8.59 -4.04
N GLY A 85 -7.31 9.91 -3.93
CA GLY A 85 -6.17 10.59 -3.31
C GLY A 85 -4.89 10.43 -4.12
N SER A 86 -3.75 10.36 -3.43
CA SER A 86 -2.44 10.22 -4.06
C SER A 86 -1.73 8.95 -3.61
N LEU A 87 -1.03 8.31 -4.54
CA LEU A 87 0.03 7.35 -4.27
C LEU A 87 1.36 8.01 -4.63
N VAL A 88 2.29 8.07 -3.69
CA VAL A 88 3.64 8.59 -3.92
C VAL A 88 4.65 7.48 -3.64
N VAL A 89 5.62 7.29 -4.54
CA VAL A 89 6.72 6.35 -4.34
C VAL A 89 7.96 7.12 -3.86
N GLY A 90 8.33 6.91 -2.60
CA GLY A 90 9.44 7.58 -1.92
C GLY A 90 9.15 8.99 -1.41
N ASP A 91 9.96 9.43 -0.46
CA ASP A 91 10.12 10.82 0.00
C ASP A 91 11.59 11.27 -0.07
N ASP A 92 11.91 12.52 0.26
CA ASP A 92 13.28 13.06 0.18
C ASP A 92 14.36 12.19 0.89
N SER A 93 13.98 11.41 1.91
CA SER A 93 14.89 10.50 2.61
C SER A 93 14.97 9.10 1.99
N HIS A 94 14.08 8.79 1.06
CA HIS A 94 13.91 7.49 0.39
C HIS A 94 13.95 7.61 -1.14
N ALA A 95 14.87 8.40 -1.70
CA ALA A 95 15.08 8.59 -3.15
C ALA A 95 15.15 7.31 -4.01
N SER A 96 15.58 6.20 -3.40
CA SER A 96 15.69 4.89 -4.07
C SER A 96 14.43 4.03 -3.91
N ALA A 97 13.34 4.57 -3.38
CA ALA A 97 12.10 3.82 -3.20
C ALA A 97 11.57 3.32 -4.54
N THR A 98 11.03 2.11 -4.52
CA THR A 98 10.46 1.48 -5.71
C THR A 98 9.16 0.80 -5.35
N LEU A 99 8.20 0.86 -6.27
CA LEU A 99 6.99 0.05 -6.25
C LEU A 99 6.89 -0.64 -7.61
N GLY A 100 7.09 -1.95 -7.63
CA GLY A 100 6.96 -2.73 -8.85
C GLY A 100 5.52 -2.94 -9.29
N GLY A 101 5.37 -3.70 -10.37
CA GLY A 101 4.05 -4.05 -10.91
C GLY A 101 3.44 -2.95 -11.79
N THR A 102 2.21 -3.19 -12.23
CA THR A 102 1.46 -2.21 -13.03
C THR A 102 0.67 -1.28 -12.12
N VAL A 103 0.61 0.01 -12.44
CA VAL A 103 -0.19 1.00 -11.71
C VAL A 103 -1.29 1.52 -12.61
N THR A 104 -2.54 1.39 -12.16
CA THR A 104 -3.71 2.00 -12.77
C THR A 104 -4.18 3.16 -11.90
N VAL A 105 -4.33 4.35 -12.47
CA VAL A 105 -4.80 5.55 -11.75
C VAL A 105 -6.17 5.91 -12.28
N THR A 106 -7.17 5.93 -11.39
CA THR A 106 -8.53 6.32 -11.74
C THR A 106 -8.66 7.85 -11.88
N ALA A 107 -9.72 8.31 -12.55
CA ALA A 107 -9.96 9.74 -12.74
C ALA A 107 -10.05 10.48 -11.39
N GLY A 108 -9.25 11.53 -11.22
CA GLY A 108 -9.20 12.34 -10.00
C GLY A 108 -8.22 11.84 -8.93
N ALA A 109 -7.58 10.69 -9.13
CA ALA A 109 -6.45 10.25 -8.33
C ALA A 109 -5.11 10.66 -8.95
N THR A 110 -4.05 10.64 -8.16
CA THR A 110 -2.69 10.96 -8.62
C THR A 110 -1.69 9.85 -8.29
N LEU A 111 -0.74 9.65 -9.19
CA LEU A 111 0.49 8.90 -8.94
C LEU A 111 1.66 9.89 -9.03
N GLY A 112 2.51 9.88 -8.00
CA GLY A 112 3.73 10.66 -7.96
C GLY A 112 4.91 9.82 -7.50
N GLY A 113 6.09 10.43 -7.55
CA GLY A 113 7.31 9.90 -7.01
C GLY A 113 8.34 11.01 -6.94
N ILE A 114 9.42 10.74 -6.24
CA ILE A 114 10.59 11.60 -6.24
C ILE A 114 11.53 11.16 -7.37
N GLY A 115 12.00 12.14 -8.14
CA GLY A 115 12.87 11.95 -9.29
C GLY A 115 13.67 13.21 -9.55
#